data_AF-A0A565BV92-F1
#
_entry.id   AF-A0A565BV92-F1
#
_cell.length_a   1.000
_cell.length_b   1.000
_cell.length_c   1.000
_cell.angle_alpha   90.00
_cell.angle_beta   90.00
_cell.angle_gamma   90.00
#
_symmetry.space_group_name_H-M   'P 1'
#
loop_
_entity.id
_entity.type
_entity.pdbx_description
1 polymer ?
#
loop_
_entity_poly.entity_id
_entity_poly.type
_entity_poly.pdbx_seq_one_letter_code
_entity_poly.pdbx_strand_id
1 'polypeptide(L)'
;MIKAVMMMNTQGKPRLAKFYDFMTVEKQQELIRGVFSVLCSRPENVSSFLEIDSLFGPDSRLVYKHYATLYFVLVFDGSENELAMLDLIQVLVETLDKCFSNVCELDIVFNYSKMHAVLDEIVFGGQIRSCLKRDFTCPEVCFRVARPIASKLA
;
A
#
# COMPACT_ATOMS: atom_id res chain seq x y z
N MET A 1 10.56 5.54 -6.26
CA MET A 1 10.69 4.30 -5.47
C MET A 1 9.67 4.26 -4.33
N ILE A 2 9.19 3.07 -3.96
CA ILE A 2 8.25 2.88 -2.85
C ILE A 2 9.01 2.89 -1.52
N LYS A 3 8.66 3.81 -0.62
CA LYS A 3 9.33 3.97 0.69
C LYS A 3 8.63 3.14 1.77
N ALA A 4 7.30 3.12 1.78
CA ALA A 4 6.52 2.37 2.76
C ALA A 4 5.14 1.94 2.26
N VAL A 5 4.63 0.84 2.79
CA VAL A 5 3.25 0.38 2.66
C VAL A 5 2.66 0.23 4.05
N MET A 6 1.49 0.80 4.30
CA MET A 6 0.81 0.65 5.58
C MET A 6 -0.70 0.46 5.40
N MET A 7 -1.28 -0.32 6.31
CA MET A 7 -2.71 -0.55 6.43
C MET A 7 -3.12 -0.21 7.85
N MET A 8 -4.07 0.71 8.00
CA MET A 8 -4.51 1.19 9.31
C MET A 8 -6.03 1.09 9.41
N ASN A 9 -6.55 0.78 10.59
CA ASN A 9 -7.99 0.89 10.84
C ASN A 9 -8.36 2.39 10.98
N THR A 10 -9.64 2.72 10.79
CA THR A 10 -10.25 4.01 11.16
C THR A 10 -10.04 4.42 12.63
N GLN A 11 -9.66 3.49 13.50
CA GLN A 11 -9.25 3.75 14.89
C GLN A 11 -7.76 4.11 15.07
N GLY A 12 -6.96 4.10 13.99
CA GLY A 12 -5.53 4.47 14.04
C GLY A 12 -4.60 3.36 14.50
N LYS A 13 -5.12 2.13 14.62
CA LYS A 13 -4.31 0.95 14.86
C LYS A 13 -3.73 0.44 13.54
N PRO A 14 -2.39 0.44 13.35
CA PRO A 14 -1.79 -0.18 12.18
C PRO A 14 -2.02 -1.69 12.24
N ARG A 15 -2.56 -2.25 11.17
CA ARG A 15 -2.70 -3.70 10.96
C ARG A 15 -1.50 -4.27 10.21
N LEU A 16 -0.97 -3.49 9.29
CA LEU A 16 0.23 -3.81 8.51
C LEU A 16 1.07 -2.54 8.38
N ALA A 17 2.38 -2.64 8.59
CA ALA A 17 3.29 -1.57 8.28
C ALA A 17 4.61 -2.19 7.79
N LYS A 18 4.98 -1.90 6.56
CA LYS A 18 6.23 -2.34 5.94
C LYS A 18 6.96 -1.12 5.42
N PHE A 19 8.14 -0.86 5.98
CA PHE A 19 9.04 0.19 5.52
C PHE A 19 10.17 -0.48 4.74
N TYR A 20 10.48 0.05 3.56
CA TYR A 20 11.59 -0.43 2.74
C TYR A 20 12.90 0.31 3.07
N ASP A 21 12.79 1.53 3.57
CA ASP A 21 13.93 2.27 4.10
C ASP A 21 14.21 1.92 5.56
N PHE A 22 15.50 1.89 5.91
CA PHE A 22 15.95 1.65 7.27
C PHE A 22 15.60 2.86 8.15
N MET A 23 14.70 2.64 9.11
CA MET A 23 14.22 3.63 10.06
C MET A 23 14.23 3.03 11.46
N THR A 24 14.40 3.85 12.50
CA THR A 24 14.24 3.38 13.87
C THR A 24 12.77 3.15 14.20
N VAL A 25 12.49 2.26 15.16
CA VAL A 25 11.10 1.89 15.51
C VAL A 25 10.33 3.10 16.06
N GLU A 26 11.02 3.99 16.77
CA GLU A 26 10.44 5.23 17.30
C GLU A 26 9.96 6.12 16.16
N LYS A 27 10.82 6.35 15.16
CA LYS A 27 10.47 7.12 13.97
C LYS A 27 9.33 6.48 13.20
N GLN A 28 9.36 5.15 12.99
CA GLN A 28 8.27 4.45 12.32
C GLN A 28 6.93 4.68 13.03
N GLN A 29 6.91 4.64 14.35
CA GLN A 29 5.70 4.85 15.13
C GLN A 29 5.21 6.31 15.08
N GLU A 30 6.12 7.28 15.10
CA GLU A 30 5.81 8.69 14.88
C GLU A 30 5.21 8.93 13.49
N LEU A 31 5.79 8.34 12.45
CA LEU A 31 5.29 8.43 11.07
C LEU A 31 3.88 7.85 10.94
N ILE A 32 3.62 6.67 11.50
CA ILE A 32 2.29 6.04 11.46
C ILE A 32 1.25 6.96 12.13
N ARG A 33 1.57 7.53 13.30
CA ARG A 33 0.68 8.46 14.00
C ARG A 33 0.47 9.75 13.23
N GLY A 34 1.53 10.31 12.64
CA GLY A 34 1.47 11.51 11.81
C GLY A 34 0.58 11.31 10.59
N VAL A 35 0.79 10.22 9.84
CA VAL A 35 -0.04 9.86 8.69
C VAL A 35 -1.49 9.68 9.11
N PHE A 36 -1.76 8.94 10.18
CA PHE A 36 -3.14 8.74 10.67
C PHE A 36 -3.84 10.05 11.04
N SER A 37 -3.15 10.96 11.74
CA SER A 37 -3.70 12.27 12.11
C SER A 37 -4.11 13.08 10.88
N VAL A 38 -3.31 13.03 9.82
CA VAL A 38 -3.59 13.74 8.58
C VAL A 38 -4.76 13.09 7.82
N LEU A 39 -4.86 11.76 7.82
CA LEU A 39 -5.97 11.04 7.18
C LEU A 39 -7.31 11.29 7.89
N CYS A 40 -7.34 11.27 9.23
CA CYS A 40 -8.56 11.50 10.00
C CYS A 40 -9.11 12.92 9.88
N SER A 41 -8.23 13.91 9.66
CA SER A 41 -8.66 15.29 9.51
C SER A 41 -9.24 15.60 8.12
N ARG A 42 -9.14 14.67 7.15
CA ARG A 42 -9.54 14.92 5.76
C ARG A 42 -10.94 14.38 5.45
N PRO A 43 -11.78 15.15 4.73
CA PRO A 43 -13.07 14.67 4.24
C PRO A 43 -12.90 13.73 3.03
N GLU A 44 -13.83 12.78 2.84
CA GLU A 44 -13.75 11.76 1.78
C GLU A 44 -13.79 12.33 0.33
N ASN A 45 -14.13 13.61 0.16
CA ASN A 45 -14.26 14.29 -1.13
C ASN A 45 -12.99 15.01 -1.62
N VAL A 46 -11.87 14.93 -0.89
CA VAL A 46 -10.59 15.50 -1.34
C VAL A 46 -9.72 14.46 -2.04
N SER A 47 -8.74 14.91 -2.83
CA SER A 47 -7.84 14.04 -3.58
C SER A 47 -7.13 13.01 -2.68
N SER A 48 -6.93 11.81 -3.22
CA SER A 48 -6.19 10.71 -2.60
C SER A 48 -4.68 10.97 -2.49
N PHE A 49 -4.20 12.16 -2.85
CA PHE A 49 -2.79 12.51 -2.94
C PHE A 49 -2.41 13.47 -1.82
N LEU A 50 -1.29 13.16 -1.16
CA LEU A 50 -0.71 13.98 -0.11
C LEU A 50 0.80 14.12 -0.33
N GLU A 51 1.27 15.35 -0.34
CA GLU A 51 2.69 15.65 -0.18
C GLU A 51 3.03 15.57 1.31
N ILE A 52 4.06 14.79 1.64
CA ILE A 52 4.44 14.51 3.03
C ILE A 52 5.93 14.77 3.25
N ASP A 53 6.37 15.90 2.72
CA ASP A 53 7.76 16.33 2.79
C ASP A 53 8.28 16.43 4.23
N SER A 54 7.40 16.78 5.17
CA SER A 54 7.73 16.95 6.59
C SER A 54 7.86 15.65 7.37
N LEU A 55 7.28 14.53 6.89
CA LEU A 55 7.37 13.24 7.58
C LEU A 55 8.41 12.31 6.92
N PHE A 56 8.39 12.17 5.59
CA PHE A 56 9.23 11.21 4.86
C PHE A 56 10.42 11.84 4.13
N GLY A 57 10.61 13.16 4.25
CA GLY A 57 11.66 13.92 3.57
C GLY A 57 11.19 14.53 2.24
N PRO A 58 11.99 15.43 1.65
CA PRO A 58 11.61 16.18 0.45
C PRO A 58 11.25 15.25 -0.71
N ASP A 59 10.30 15.69 -1.53
CA ASP A 59 9.77 14.97 -2.70
C ASP A 59 9.07 13.64 -2.34
N SER A 60 8.53 13.51 -1.12
CA SER A 60 7.77 12.32 -0.73
C SER A 60 6.28 12.53 -0.91
N ARG A 61 5.67 11.66 -1.71
CA ARG A 61 4.22 11.63 -1.94
C ARG A 61 3.60 10.40 -1.30
N LEU A 62 2.35 10.54 -0.94
CA LEU A 62 1.53 9.49 -0.36
C LEU A 62 0.22 9.41 -1.11
N VAL A 63 -0.18 8.17 -1.39
CA VAL A 63 -1.49 7.86 -1.89
C VAL A 63 -2.21 6.98 -0.87
N TYR A 64 -3.49 7.28 -0.65
CA TYR A 64 -4.31 6.47 0.24
C TYR A 64 -5.69 6.18 -0.36
N LYS A 65 -6.29 5.08 0.08
CA LYS A 65 -7.66 4.73 -0.27
C LYS A 65 -8.35 4.02 0.89
N HIS A 66 -9.60 4.42 1.13
CA HIS A 66 -10.42 3.84 2.17
C HIS A 66 -11.22 2.66 1.62
N TYR A 67 -11.12 1.51 2.28
CA TYR A 67 -11.87 0.29 1.96
C TYR A 67 -12.51 -0.25 3.23
N ALA A 68 -13.85 -0.20 3.30
CA ALA A 68 -14.65 -0.63 4.44
C ALA A 68 -14.22 0.02 5.78
N THR A 69 -13.36 -0.67 6.56
CA THR A 69 -12.85 -0.22 7.86
C THR A 69 -11.34 0.00 7.88
N LEU A 70 -10.68 -0.09 6.72
CA LEU A 70 -9.23 -0.01 6.57
C LEU A 70 -8.82 1.09 5.59
N TYR A 71 -7.85 1.90 6.01
CA TYR A 71 -7.09 2.78 5.16
C TYR A 71 -5.87 2.05 4.61
N PHE A 72 -5.81 1.93 3.30
CA PHE A 72 -4.64 1.46 2.57
C PHE A 72 -3.83 2.66 2.14
N VAL A 73 -2.53 2.63 2.44
CA VAL A 73 -1.66 3.78 2.30
C VAL A 73 -0.32 3.34 1.73
N LEU A 74 0.12 4.03 0.68
CA LEU A 74 1.42 3.84 0.04
C LEU A 74 2.18 5.15 0.05
N VAL A 75 3.44 5.07 0.47
CA VAL A 75 4.39 6.20 0.44
C VAL A 75 5.43 5.92 -0.62
N PHE A 76 5.66 6.91 -1.47
CA PHE A 76 6.56 6.81 -2.60
C PHE A 76 7.26 8.14 -2.85
N ASP A 77 8.31 8.06 -3.65
CA ASP A 77 9.07 9.21 -4.09
C ASP A 77 8.40 9.91 -5.27
N GLY A 78 8.54 11.23 -5.39
CA GLY A 78 7.95 12.05 -6.45
C GLY A 78 8.38 11.67 -7.88
N SER A 79 9.39 10.80 -7.99
CA SER A 79 9.80 10.14 -9.22
C SER A 79 8.76 9.15 -9.78
N GLU A 80 7.85 8.62 -8.96
CA GLU A 80 6.83 7.64 -9.39
C GLU A 80 5.49 8.29 -9.73
N ASN A 81 4.72 7.65 -10.61
CA ASN A 81 3.40 8.13 -10.98
C ASN A 81 2.35 7.80 -9.91
N GLU A 82 1.70 8.83 -9.38
CA GLU A 82 0.70 8.74 -8.33
C GLU A 82 -0.52 7.88 -8.74
N LEU A 83 -0.93 7.93 -10.01
CA LEU A 83 -2.03 7.12 -10.53
C LEU A 83 -1.66 5.64 -10.62
N ALA A 84 -0.41 5.32 -10.92
CA ALA A 84 0.07 3.94 -10.93
C ALA A 84 0.10 3.35 -9.51
N MET A 85 0.43 4.18 -8.52
CA MET A 85 0.42 3.78 -7.11
C MET A 85 -1.01 3.56 -6.59
N LEU A 86 -1.97 4.38 -7.02
CA LEU A 86 -3.38 4.16 -6.70
C LEU A 86 -3.91 2.85 -7.29
N ASP A 87 -3.51 2.53 -8.52
CA ASP A 87 -3.87 1.28 -9.19
C ASP A 87 -3.23 0.07 -8.51
N LEU A 88 -1.98 0.22 -8.02
CA LEU A 88 -1.31 -0.80 -7.20
C LEU A 88 -2.10 -1.13 -5.92
N ILE A 89 -2.66 -0.13 -5.23
CA ILE A 89 -3.55 -0.38 -4.07
C ILE A 89 -4.75 -1.23 -4.49
N GLN A 90 -5.36 -0.92 -5.63
CA GLN A 90 -6.52 -1.66 -6.11
C GLN A 90 -6.18 -3.11 -6.44
N VAL A 91 -5.08 -3.35 -7.16
CA VAL A 91 -4.57 -4.69 -7.46
C VAL A 91 -4.25 -5.47 -6.18
N LEU A 92 -3.67 -4.81 -5.17
CA LEU A 92 -3.39 -5.41 -3.88
C LEU A 92 -4.70 -5.87 -3.19
N VAL A 93 -5.70 -5.00 -3.09
CA VAL A 93 -6.98 -5.32 -2.45
C VAL A 93 -7.72 -6.44 -3.19
N GLU A 94 -7.74 -6.41 -4.53
CA GLU A 94 -8.34 -7.49 -5.33
C GLU A 94 -7.60 -8.83 -5.14
N THR A 95 -6.27 -8.79 -5.04
CA THR A 95 -5.46 -9.99 -4.79
C THR A 95 -5.77 -10.57 -3.41
N LEU A 96 -5.88 -9.70 -2.39
CA LEU A 96 -6.26 -10.09 -1.04
C LEU A 96 -7.67 -10.70 -1.01
N ASP A 97 -8.64 -10.10 -1.70
CA ASP A 97 -9.99 -10.62 -1.75
C ASP A 97 -10.08 -12.02 -2.37
N LYS A 98 -9.31 -12.26 -3.44
CA LYS A 98 -9.19 -13.59 -4.07
C LYS A 98 -8.47 -14.60 -3.19
N CYS A 99 -7.40 -14.21 -2.50
CA CYS A 99 -6.66 -15.11 -1.62
C CYS A 99 -7.47 -15.57 -0.41
N PHE A 100 -8.42 -14.75 0.06
CA PHE A 100 -9.19 -15.02 1.29
C PHE A 100 -10.66 -15.39 1.03
N SER A 101 -11.13 -15.39 -0.23
CA SER A 101 -12.53 -15.69 -0.60
C SER A 101 -13.54 -14.84 0.18
N ASN A 102 -13.54 -13.53 -0.05
CA ASN A 102 -14.10 -12.44 0.77
C ASN A 102 -13.21 -12.07 1.96
N VAL A 103 -12.27 -11.15 1.72
CA VAL A 103 -11.38 -10.68 2.79
C VAL A 103 -12.13 -9.83 3.81
N CYS A 104 -12.04 -10.20 5.10
CA CYS A 104 -12.47 -9.35 6.20
C CYS A 104 -11.27 -8.75 6.94
N GLU A 105 -11.46 -7.62 7.65
CA GLU A 105 -10.40 -7.04 8.49
C GLU A 105 -9.85 -8.08 9.49
N LEU A 106 -10.73 -8.93 10.03
CA LEU A 106 -10.35 -9.95 10.99
C LEU A 106 -9.42 -11.00 10.38
N ASP A 107 -9.61 -11.36 9.11
CA ASP A 107 -8.73 -12.30 8.40
C ASP A 107 -7.34 -11.72 8.15
N ILE A 108 -7.27 -10.42 7.83
CA ILE A 108 -6.02 -9.68 7.65
C ILE A 108 -5.23 -9.67 8.97
N VAL A 109 -5.91 -9.43 10.09
CA VAL A 109 -5.31 -9.41 11.43
C VAL A 109 -4.86 -10.79 11.87
N PHE A 110 -5.67 -11.81 11.62
CA PHE A 110 -5.40 -13.18 12.06
C PHE A 110 -4.32 -13.85 11.20
N ASN A 111 -4.31 -13.57 9.89
CA ASN A 111 -3.37 -14.12 8.92
C ASN A 111 -2.29 -13.11 8.48
N TYR A 112 -1.73 -12.34 9.44
CA TYR A 112 -0.72 -11.32 9.14
C TYR A 112 0.48 -11.89 8.35
N SER A 113 0.92 -13.12 8.63
CA SER A 113 2.03 -13.75 7.92
C SER A 113 1.74 -13.98 6.44
N LYS A 114 0.50 -14.36 6.10
CA LYS A 114 0.07 -14.51 4.70
C LYS A 114 -0.04 -13.16 4.01
N MET A 115 -0.52 -12.12 4.72
CA MET A 115 -0.54 -10.74 4.20
C MET A 115 0.86 -10.26 3.82
N HIS A 116 1.83 -10.44 4.71
CA HIS A 116 3.22 -10.07 4.44
C HIS A 116 3.79 -10.84 3.25
N ALA A 117 3.50 -12.15 3.14
CA ALA A 117 3.94 -12.94 2.00
C ALA A 117 3.34 -12.44 0.67
N VAL A 118 2.04 -12.13 0.64
CA VAL A 118 1.38 -11.56 -0.55
C VAL A 118 1.96 -10.20 -0.90
N LEU A 119 2.19 -9.35 0.10
CA LEU A 119 2.79 -8.04 -0.11
C LEU A 119 4.22 -8.14 -0.65
N ASP A 120 5.05 -9.02 -0.07
CA ASP A 120 6.44 -9.23 -0.50
C ASP A 120 6.53 -9.81 -1.92
N GLU A 121 5.48 -10.50 -2.39
CA GLU A 121 5.39 -10.97 -3.78
C GLU A 121 5.03 -9.84 -4.78
N ILE A 122 4.28 -8.83 -4.35
CA ILE A 122 3.88 -7.69 -5.20
C ILE A 122 4.94 -6.58 -5.17
N VAL A 123 5.45 -6.25 -3.98
CA VAL A 123 6.44 -5.19 -3.78
C VAL A 123 7.61 -5.77 -3.00
N PHE A 124 8.80 -5.73 -3.59
CA PHE A 124 10.02 -6.20 -2.93
C PHE A 124 11.10 -5.14 -3.06
N GLY A 125 11.70 -4.77 -1.93
CA GLY A 125 12.79 -3.78 -1.88
C GLY A 125 12.40 -2.43 -2.49
N GLY A 126 11.15 -1.99 -2.30
CA GLY A 126 10.68 -0.69 -2.81
C GLY A 126 10.40 -0.62 -4.32
N GLN A 127 10.41 -1.77 -5.01
CA GLN A 127 10.05 -1.88 -6.43
C GLN A 127 8.87 -2.81 -6.62
N ILE A 128 8.04 -2.51 -7.63
CA ILE A 128 6.92 -3.37 -8.03
C ILE A 128 7.52 -4.58 -8.77
N ARG A 129 7.23 -5.77 -8.27
CA ARG A 129 7.70 -7.00 -8.90
C ARG A 129 6.88 -7.24 -10.16
N SER A 130 7.55 -7.33 -11.31
CA SER A 130 6.89 -7.74 -12.55
C SER A 130 6.48 -9.21 -12.42
N CYS A 131 5.18 -9.47 -12.51
CA CYS A 131 4.62 -10.82 -12.51
C CYS A 131 5.02 -11.53 -13.83
N LEU A 132 6.26 -12.00 -13.92
CA LEU A 132 6.77 -12.79 -15.05
C LEU A 132 6.94 -14.27 -14.67
N LYS A 133 6.77 -14.63 -13.39
CA LYS A 133 6.85 -16.02 -12.92
C LYS A 133 5.47 -16.58 -12.59
N ARG A 134 5.21 -17.78 -13.14
CA ARG A 134 3.98 -18.57 -12.97
C ARG A 134 3.79 -19.16 -11.57
N ASP A 135 4.67 -18.83 -10.63
CA ASP A 135 4.73 -19.42 -9.28
C ASP A 135 4.10 -18.52 -8.20
N PHE A 136 3.08 -17.74 -8.54
CA PHE A 136 2.24 -17.15 -7.51
C PHE A 136 1.30 -18.23 -6.95
N THR A 137 1.12 -18.24 -5.64
CA THR A 137 0.06 -19.00 -4.96
C THR A 137 -1.35 -18.61 -5.44
N CYS A 138 -1.48 -17.54 -6.25
CA CYS A 138 -2.69 -17.15 -6.97
C CYS A 138 -2.35 -16.73 -8.43
N PRO A 139 -2.55 -17.60 -9.44
CA PRO A 139 -2.11 -17.37 -10.83
C PRO A 139 -2.81 -16.21 -11.55
N GLU A 140 -3.93 -15.69 -11.04
CA GLU A 140 -4.70 -14.61 -11.68
C GLU A 140 -4.15 -13.20 -11.45
N VAL A 141 -3.31 -13.01 -10.42
CA VAL A 141 -2.66 -11.72 -10.11
C VAL A 141 -1.74 -11.28 -11.25
N CYS A 142 -1.13 -12.26 -11.91
CA CYS A 142 -0.13 -12.11 -12.96
C CYS A 142 -0.67 -11.39 -14.22
N PHE A 143 -1.95 -11.60 -14.57
CA PHE A 143 -2.54 -11.03 -15.79
C PHE A 143 -2.94 -9.55 -15.64
N ARG A 144 -3.15 -9.09 -14.40
CA ARG A 144 -3.77 -7.78 -14.13
C ARG A 144 -2.78 -6.72 -13.71
N VAL A 145 -1.62 -7.07 -13.16
CA VAL A 145 -0.52 -6.10 -12.90
C VAL A 145 0.12 -5.65 -14.23
N ALA A 146 0.15 -6.53 -15.24
CA ALA A 146 0.78 -6.25 -16.53
C ALA A 146 -0.06 -5.38 -17.49
N ARG A 147 -1.39 -5.34 -17.37
CA ARG A 147 -2.27 -4.64 -18.34
C ARG A 147 -2.42 -3.12 -18.14
N PRO A 148 -2.54 -2.57 -16.92
CA PRO A 148 -2.80 -1.15 -16.73
C PRO A 148 -1.53 -0.30 -16.57
N ILE A 149 -0.41 -0.88 -16.08
CA ILE A 149 0.86 -0.14 -15.93
C ILE A 149 1.52 0.10 -17.30
N ALA A 150 1.47 -0.87 -18.20
CA ALA A 150 2.05 -0.74 -19.55
C ALA A 150 1.24 0.15 -20.51
N SER A 151 -0.07 0.34 -20.26
CA SER A 151 -0.94 1.15 -21.13
C SER A 151 -1.06 2.63 -20.74
N LYS A 152 -0.57 3.02 -19.55
CA LYS A 152 -0.56 4.42 -19.06
C LYS A 152 0.84 5.07 -19.10
N LEU A 153 1.85 4.35 -19.58
CA LEU A 153 3.23 4.81 -19.76
C LEU A 153 3.60 4.98 -21.25
N ALA A 154 2.62 4.92 -22.15
CA ALA A 154 2.76 5.19 -23.59
C ALA A 154 2.08 6.50 -23.97
#